data_AF-A0A3L8C080-F1
#
_entry.id   AF-A0A3L8C080-F1
#
_cell.length_a   1.000
_cell.length_b   1.000
_cell.length_c   1.000
_cell.angle_alpha   90.00
_cell.angle_beta   90.00
_cell.angle_gamma   90.00
#
_symmetry.space_group_name_H-M   'P 1'
#
loop_
_entity.id
_entity.type
_entity.pdbx_description
1 polymer ?
#
loop_
_entity_poly.entity_id
_entity_poly.type
_entity_poly.pdbx_seq_one_letter_code
_entity_poly.pdbx_strand_id
1 'polypeptide(L)'
;MTETTAERKQETTLTAADVANYLRQNPDFFLNRPDILYDMELPHAQGNASSLLERQASVLRNRNTELRHKLNEFVSIARGNDKLFNRIRTLGLALLEAGNLAELSSRLRQILTKDFKLDEANLFLFKPSHETGPFAVTSEAELQNTLGDLLRGDRIICTTLRQREMKFLFPGFDRSDGSAALIPLHFNGELGLLALGSHDPNYFNSNMDTTFARYVGDILSRRLFHFLK
;
A
#
# COMPACT_ATOMS: atom_id res chain seq x y z
N MET A 1 -17.92 -28.07 69.29
CA MET A 1 -18.29 -29.42 68.81
C MET A 1 -18.32 -29.31 67.29
N THR A 2 -17.21 -29.54 66.57
CA THR A 2 -16.77 -30.86 66.03
C THR A 2 -17.95 -31.58 65.35
N GLU A 3 -17.94 -31.97 64.07
CA GLU A 3 -16.85 -32.29 63.16
C GLU A 3 -17.33 -32.26 61.70
N THR A 4 -16.45 -31.74 60.87
CA THR A 4 -16.38 -31.78 59.41
C THR A 4 -16.45 -33.21 58.89
N THR A 5 -17.41 -33.54 58.02
CA THR A 5 -17.28 -34.72 57.14
C THR A 5 -16.65 -34.24 55.84
N ALA A 6 -15.33 -34.41 55.76
CA ALA A 6 -14.51 -34.06 54.61
C ALA A 6 -14.86 -34.94 53.41
N GLU A 7 -15.27 -34.31 52.31
CA GLU A 7 -15.27 -34.92 50.98
C GLU A 7 -13.84 -35.32 50.64
N ARG A 8 -13.56 -36.62 50.71
CA ARG A 8 -12.30 -37.22 50.33
C ARG A 8 -12.16 -37.10 48.82
N LYS A 9 -11.56 -36.01 48.33
CA LYS A 9 -10.99 -35.92 46.98
C LYS A 9 -10.06 -37.12 46.80
N GLN A 10 -10.53 -38.15 46.11
CA GLN A 10 -9.68 -39.25 45.67
C GLN A 10 -8.74 -38.66 44.61
N GLU A 11 -7.54 -38.27 45.02
CA GLU A 11 -6.42 -38.14 44.11
C GLU A 11 -6.07 -39.55 43.62
N THR A 12 -6.81 -40.03 42.61
CA THR A 12 -6.41 -41.20 41.86
C THR A 12 -5.10 -40.85 41.18
N THR A 13 -3.99 -41.28 41.77
CA THR A 13 -2.67 -41.27 41.14
C THR A 13 -2.70 -42.25 39.98
N LEU A 14 -3.26 -41.80 38.84
CA LEU A 14 -3.26 -42.52 37.59
C LEU A 14 -1.81 -42.81 37.21
N THR A 15 -1.43 -44.08 37.26
CA THR A 15 -0.10 -44.50 36.84
C THR A 15 -0.06 -44.64 35.33
N ALA A 16 1.14 -44.55 34.74
CA ALA A 16 1.32 -44.76 33.30
C ALA A 16 0.83 -46.14 32.85
N ALA A 17 0.89 -47.15 33.72
CA ALA A 17 0.39 -48.50 33.45
C ALA A 17 -1.15 -48.52 33.32
N ASP A 18 -1.85 -47.74 34.14
CA ASP A 18 -3.31 -47.65 34.11
C ASP A 18 -3.79 -46.96 32.83
N VAL A 19 -3.12 -45.88 32.43
CA VAL A 19 -3.39 -45.19 31.16
C VAL A 19 -3.13 -46.11 29.97
N ALA A 20 -2.03 -46.86 29.97
CA ALA A 20 -1.72 -47.80 28.91
C ALA A 20 -2.75 -48.93 28.80
N ASN A 21 -3.18 -49.51 29.93
CA ASN A 21 -4.21 -50.54 29.94
C ASN A 21 -5.57 -50.00 29.48
N TYR A 22 -5.92 -48.79 29.89
CA TYR A 22 -7.14 -48.13 29.45
C TYR A 22 -7.18 -47.91 27.94
N LEU A 23 -6.07 -47.42 27.34
CA LEU A 23 -5.97 -47.22 25.90
C LEU A 23 -6.00 -48.55 25.11
N ARG A 24 -5.43 -49.63 25.66
CA ARG A 24 -5.52 -50.97 25.02
C ARG A 24 -6.94 -51.53 25.03
N GLN A 25 -7.69 -51.29 26.10
CA GLN A 25 -9.07 -51.75 26.23
C GLN A 25 -10.05 -50.87 25.41
N ASN A 26 -9.64 -49.67 25.03
CA ASN A 26 -10.46 -48.71 24.27
C ASN A 26 -9.72 -48.24 23.00
N PRO A 27 -9.58 -49.11 21.99
CA PRO A 27 -8.83 -48.78 20.76
C PRO A 27 -9.42 -47.61 19.98
N ASP A 28 -10.74 -47.38 20.07
CA ASP A 28 -11.43 -46.28 19.38
C ASP A 28 -11.37 -44.95 20.16
N PHE A 29 -10.68 -44.90 21.29
CA PHE A 29 -10.64 -43.74 22.18
C PHE A 29 -10.23 -42.45 21.46
N PHE A 30 -9.21 -42.54 20.59
CA PHE A 30 -8.70 -41.41 19.82
C PHE A 30 -9.56 -41.05 18.59
N LEU A 31 -10.39 -41.97 18.10
CA LEU A 31 -11.37 -41.68 17.05
C LEU A 31 -12.51 -40.81 17.60
N ASN A 32 -12.92 -41.09 18.83
CA ASN A 32 -13.98 -40.37 19.51
C ASN A 32 -13.52 -39.06 20.18
N ARG A 33 -12.20 -38.86 20.32
CA ARG A 33 -11.58 -37.65 20.88
C ARG A 33 -10.35 -37.18 20.09
N PRO A 34 -10.55 -36.73 18.84
CA PRO A 34 -9.47 -36.28 17.96
C PRO A 34 -8.82 -34.97 18.43
N ASP A 35 -9.53 -34.18 19.23
CA ASP A 35 -9.07 -32.96 19.91
C ASP A 35 -7.81 -33.21 20.76
N ILE A 36 -7.78 -34.33 21.51
CA ILE A 36 -6.65 -34.69 22.38
C ILE A 36 -5.37 -34.98 21.56
N LEU A 37 -5.50 -35.45 20.32
CA LEU A 37 -4.38 -35.71 19.41
C LEU A 37 -3.78 -34.43 18.82
N TYR A 38 -4.56 -33.35 18.70
CA TYR A 38 -4.05 -32.08 18.19
C TYR A 38 -3.16 -31.35 19.20
N ASP A 39 -3.44 -31.54 20.49
CA ASP A 39 -2.75 -30.88 21.60
C ASP A 39 -1.56 -31.69 22.16
N MET A 40 -1.40 -32.95 21.74
CA MET A 40 -0.35 -33.84 22.25
C MET A 40 0.92 -33.76 21.40
N GLU A 41 2.01 -33.29 22.00
CA GLU A 41 3.35 -33.47 21.45
C GLU A 41 3.85 -34.88 21.79
N LEU A 42 3.92 -35.76 20.78
CA LEU A 42 4.49 -37.10 20.90
C LEU A 42 5.96 -37.06 20.45
N PRO A 43 6.94 -36.88 21.34
CA PRO A 43 8.33 -37.16 21.00
C PRO A 43 8.50 -38.67 20.86
N HIS A 44 8.95 -39.16 19.71
CA HIS A 44 9.41 -40.54 19.58
C HIS A 44 10.91 -40.59 19.37
N ALA A 45 11.56 -41.29 20.30
CA ALA A 45 12.92 -41.75 20.19
C ALA A 45 12.96 -43.05 19.39
N GLN A 46 13.73 -43.01 18.31
CA GLN A 46 14.22 -44.13 17.47
C GLN A 46 13.28 -44.73 16.41
N GLY A 47 13.72 -44.55 15.16
CA GLY A 47 13.30 -45.32 13.99
C GLY A 47 13.35 -44.45 12.74
N ASN A 48 14.28 -44.73 11.82
CA ASN A 48 14.59 -43.98 10.59
C ASN A 48 13.45 -43.86 9.55
N ALA A 49 12.19 -44.00 9.95
CA ALA A 49 11.03 -43.94 9.06
C ALA A 49 9.99 -42.97 9.64
N SER A 50 10.03 -41.71 9.20
CA SER A 50 8.93 -40.77 9.42
C SER A 50 7.64 -41.35 8.82
N SER A 51 6.58 -41.48 9.61
CA SER A 51 5.28 -41.92 9.11
C SER A 51 4.82 -41.00 7.96
N LEU A 52 4.43 -41.56 6.83
CA LEU A 52 3.95 -40.78 5.68
C LEU A 52 2.82 -39.81 6.09
N LEU A 53 2.00 -40.19 7.07
CA LEU A 53 0.92 -39.38 7.61
C LEU A 53 1.44 -38.14 8.37
N GLU A 54 2.51 -38.28 9.16
CA GLU A 54 3.15 -37.15 9.85
C GLU A 54 3.79 -36.19 8.86
N ARG A 55 4.47 -36.72 7.84
CA ARG A 55 5.04 -35.91 6.77
C ARG A 55 3.95 -35.19 5.99
N GLN A 56 2.82 -35.86 5.72
CA GLN A 56 1.66 -35.26 5.06
C GLN A 56 0.99 -34.18 5.93
N ALA A 57 0.81 -34.42 7.23
CA ALA A 57 0.27 -33.45 8.16
C ALA A 57 1.17 -32.22 8.31
N SER A 58 2.49 -32.43 8.39
CA SER A 58 3.49 -31.36 8.42
C SER A 58 3.47 -30.52 7.13
N VAL A 59 3.43 -31.17 5.96
CA VAL A 59 3.31 -30.48 4.66
C VAL A 59 2.01 -29.69 4.57
N LEU A 60 0.87 -30.24 5.01
CA LEU A 60 -0.41 -29.55 5.03
C LEU A 60 -0.41 -28.36 5.99
N ARG A 61 0.18 -28.49 7.18
CA ARG A 61 0.35 -27.38 8.14
C ARG A 61 1.20 -26.26 7.55
N ASN A 62 2.36 -26.60 6.97
CA ASN A 62 3.23 -25.62 6.32
C ASN A 62 2.50 -24.88 5.20
N ARG A 63 1.76 -25.62 4.37
CA ARG A 63 0.97 -25.03 3.28
C ARG A 63 -0.18 -24.17 3.79
N ASN A 64 -0.84 -24.55 4.87
CA ASN A 64 -1.87 -23.75 5.51
C ASN A 64 -1.30 -22.42 6.02
N THR A 65 -0.14 -22.48 6.69
CA THR A 65 0.57 -21.28 7.17
C THR A 65 0.97 -20.37 6.01
N GLU A 66 1.53 -20.93 4.93
CA GLU A 66 1.88 -20.17 3.72
C GLU A 66 0.65 -19.49 3.09
N LEU A 67 -0.47 -20.22 2.98
CA LEU A 67 -1.72 -19.66 2.46
C LEU A 67 -2.28 -18.55 3.35
N ARG A 68 -2.21 -18.70 4.68
CA ARG A 68 -2.61 -17.64 5.61
C ARG A 68 -1.74 -16.40 5.46
N HIS A 69 -0.43 -16.55 5.28
CA HIS A 69 0.47 -15.43 5.01
C HIS A 69 0.10 -14.71 3.71
N LYS A 70 -0.09 -15.44 2.61
CA LYS A 70 -0.52 -14.88 1.33
C LYS A 70 -1.88 -14.18 1.42
N LEU A 71 -2.83 -14.76 2.14
CA LEU A 71 -4.14 -14.13 2.37
C LEU A 71 -4.00 -12.81 3.13
N ASN A 72 -3.20 -12.79 4.20
CA ASN A 72 -2.95 -11.58 4.98
C ASN A 72 -2.25 -10.50 4.13
N GLU A 73 -1.34 -10.89 3.25
CA GLU A 73 -0.72 -9.99 2.28
C GLU A 73 -1.76 -9.39 1.34
N PHE A 74 -2.63 -10.20 0.73
CA PHE A 74 -3.71 -9.71 -0.13
C PHE A 74 -4.69 -8.80 0.60
N VAL A 75 -5.06 -9.12 1.84
CA VAL A 75 -5.91 -8.25 2.66
C VAL A 75 -5.21 -6.92 2.96
N SER A 76 -3.90 -6.94 3.21
CA SER A 76 -3.12 -5.72 3.41
C SER A 76 -3.10 -4.84 2.16
N ILE A 77 -2.86 -5.44 0.99
CA ILE A 77 -2.91 -4.76 -0.31
C ILE A 77 -4.30 -4.18 -0.56
N ALA A 78 -5.37 -4.95 -0.35
CA ALA A 78 -6.75 -4.50 -0.51
C ALA A 78 -7.06 -3.28 0.37
N ARG A 79 -6.69 -3.34 1.66
CA ARG A 79 -6.84 -2.19 2.58
C ARG A 79 -6.02 -0.98 2.14
N GLY A 80 -4.83 -1.18 1.57
CA GLY A 80 -4.02 -0.13 0.98
C GLY A 80 -4.73 0.55 -0.20
N ASN A 81 -5.29 -0.25 -1.11
CA ASN A 81 -6.03 0.20 -2.26
C ASN A 81 -7.31 0.96 -1.88
N ASP A 82 -8.07 0.49 -0.89
CA ASP A 82 -9.26 1.19 -0.40
C ASP A 82 -8.93 2.58 0.16
N LYS A 83 -7.80 2.69 0.89
CA LYS A 83 -7.32 3.99 1.38
C LYS A 83 -6.94 4.90 0.23
N LEU A 84 -6.21 4.38 -0.77
CA LEU A 84 -5.81 5.15 -1.94
C LEU A 84 -7.04 5.64 -2.72
N PHE A 85 -8.02 4.77 -2.97
CA PHE A 85 -9.26 5.11 -3.64
C PHE A 85 -10.03 6.21 -2.90
N ASN A 86 -10.15 6.12 -1.58
CA ASN A 86 -10.79 7.16 -0.78
C ASN A 86 -10.06 8.51 -0.87
N ARG A 87 -8.72 8.53 -0.84
CA ARG A 87 -7.93 9.76 -1.03
C ARG A 87 -8.17 10.38 -2.40
N ILE A 88 -8.23 9.56 -3.46
CA ILE A 88 -8.48 10.03 -4.82
C ILE A 88 -9.89 10.60 -4.95
N ARG A 89 -10.89 9.93 -4.37
CA ARG A 89 -12.27 10.44 -4.35
C ARG A 89 -12.33 11.80 -3.66
N THR A 90 -11.72 11.93 -2.48
CA THR A 90 -11.66 13.20 -1.74
C THR A 90 -10.96 14.28 -2.55
N LEU A 91 -9.83 13.97 -3.19
CA LEU A 91 -9.13 14.89 -4.08
C LEU A 91 -10.03 15.35 -5.24
N GLY A 92 -10.65 14.41 -5.94
CA GLY A 92 -11.55 14.71 -7.06
C GLY A 92 -12.68 15.66 -6.66
N LEU A 93 -13.35 15.38 -5.54
CA LEU A 93 -14.40 16.26 -5.01
C LEU A 93 -13.86 17.65 -4.64
N ALA A 94 -12.71 17.72 -3.96
CA ALA A 94 -12.11 18.99 -3.57
C ALA A 94 -11.72 19.86 -4.77
N LEU A 95 -11.29 19.25 -5.88
CA LEU A 95 -10.98 19.95 -7.14
C LEU A 95 -12.25 20.43 -7.87
N LEU A 96 -13.34 19.68 -7.80
CA LEU A 96 -14.63 20.08 -8.36
C LEU A 96 -15.25 21.25 -7.59
N GLU A 97 -15.10 21.28 -6.27
CA GLU A 97 -15.63 22.33 -5.39
C GLU A 97 -14.85 23.65 -5.44
N ALA A 98 -13.61 23.64 -5.94
CA ALA A 98 -12.79 24.85 -6.01
C ALA A 98 -13.45 25.90 -6.92
N GLY A 99 -13.57 27.14 -6.43
CA GLY A 99 -14.26 28.23 -7.12
C GLY A 99 -13.39 29.05 -8.07
N ASN A 100 -12.07 28.99 -7.92
CA ASN A 100 -11.09 29.70 -8.75
C ASN A 100 -9.76 28.92 -8.84
N LEU A 101 -8.81 29.43 -9.63
CA LEU A 101 -7.55 28.77 -9.91
C LEU A 101 -6.63 28.73 -8.67
N ALA A 102 -6.58 29.82 -7.91
CA ALA A 102 -5.80 29.91 -6.68
C ALA A 102 -6.27 28.89 -5.62
N GLU A 103 -7.58 28.74 -5.45
CA GLU A 103 -8.16 27.74 -4.56
C GLU A 103 -7.91 26.32 -5.06
N LEU A 104 -8.08 26.07 -6.36
CA LEU A 104 -7.85 24.76 -6.97
C LEU A 104 -6.41 24.29 -6.77
N SER A 105 -5.44 25.14 -7.10
CA SER A 105 -4.01 24.83 -6.94
C SER A 105 -3.62 24.66 -5.47
N SER A 106 -4.18 25.46 -4.57
CA SER A 106 -3.94 25.35 -3.11
C SER A 106 -4.47 24.05 -2.54
N ARG A 107 -5.72 23.70 -2.85
CA ARG A 107 -6.34 22.42 -2.43
C ARG A 107 -5.56 21.24 -2.99
N LEU A 108 -5.20 21.28 -4.28
CA LEU A 108 -4.39 20.25 -4.94
C LEU A 108 -3.07 20.03 -4.19
N ARG A 109 -2.28 21.08 -3.99
CA ARG A 109 -0.98 20.99 -3.30
C ARG A 109 -1.13 20.49 -1.87
N GLN A 110 -2.13 20.97 -1.14
CA GLN A 110 -2.39 20.55 0.24
C GLN A 110 -2.71 19.06 0.32
N ILE A 111 -3.60 18.55 -0.52
CA ILE A 111 -4.02 17.13 -0.48
C ILE A 111 -2.87 16.23 -0.92
N LEU A 112 -2.13 16.60 -1.97
CA LEU A 112 -0.97 15.81 -2.43
C LEU A 112 0.12 15.71 -1.37
N THR A 113 0.43 16.80 -0.68
CA THR A 113 1.48 16.81 0.35
C THR A 113 1.02 16.18 1.67
N LYS A 114 -0.21 16.44 2.12
CA LYS A 114 -0.71 15.93 3.42
C LYS A 114 -1.29 14.52 3.34
N ASP A 115 -2.16 14.27 2.37
CA ASP A 115 -2.89 13.01 2.28
C ASP A 115 -2.09 11.97 1.48
N PHE A 116 -1.54 12.34 0.33
CA PHE A 116 -0.70 11.43 -0.45
C PHE A 116 0.74 11.33 0.08
N LYS A 117 1.11 12.19 1.04
CA LYS A 117 2.44 12.22 1.68
C LYS A 117 3.58 12.35 0.66
N LEU A 118 3.34 13.11 -0.39
CA LEU A 118 4.37 13.46 -1.36
C LEU A 118 5.23 14.59 -0.78
N ASP A 119 6.53 14.52 -1.04
CA ASP A 119 7.46 15.54 -0.56
C ASP A 119 7.19 16.88 -1.25
N GLU A 120 7.00 16.85 -2.57
CA GLU A 120 6.79 18.04 -3.37
C GLU A 120 5.67 17.86 -4.41
N ALA A 121 4.95 18.94 -4.67
CA ALA A 121 3.93 19.00 -5.72
C ALA A 121 3.88 20.41 -6.29
N ASN A 122 4.05 20.53 -7.61
CA ASN A 122 4.04 21.82 -8.29
C ASN A 122 3.22 21.73 -9.58
N LEU A 123 2.42 22.78 -9.83
CA LEU A 123 1.56 22.90 -10.99
C LEU A 123 2.13 23.96 -11.92
N PHE A 124 2.46 23.58 -13.14
CA PHE A 124 2.91 24.48 -14.20
C PHE A 124 1.75 24.74 -15.15
N LEU A 125 1.54 26.00 -15.52
CA LEU A 125 0.52 26.44 -16.48
C LEU A 125 1.19 27.07 -17.68
N PHE A 126 0.73 26.71 -18.88
CA PHE A 126 1.27 27.28 -20.14
C PHE A 126 0.56 28.56 -20.58
N LYS A 127 -0.61 28.84 -20.01
CA LYS A 127 -1.32 30.10 -20.22
C LYS A 127 -1.09 31.04 -19.04
N PRO A 128 -0.90 32.34 -19.31
CA PRO A 128 -0.82 33.33 -18.25
C PRO A 128 -2.14 33.38 -17.48
N SER A 129 -2.04 33.57 -16.17
CA SER A 129 -3.19 33.79 -15.29
C SER A 129 -2.99 35.09 -14.51
N HIS A 130 -4.08 35.79 -14.22
CA HIS A 130 -4.09 36.98 -13.37
C HIS A 130 -4.16 36.64 -11.88
N GLU A 131 -4.45 35.38 -11.55
CA GLU A 131 -4.47 34.91 -10.17
C GLU A 131 -3.06 34.54 -9.69
N THR A 132 -2.83 34.67 -8.39
CA THR A 132 -1.62 34.19 -7.72
C THR A 132 -1.97 33.00 -6.86
N GLY A 133 -1.18 31.93 -6.96
CA GLY A 133 -1.38 30.72 -6.16
C GLY A 133 -0.15 29.82 -6.18
N PRO A 134 -0.21 28.63 -5.55
CA PRO A 134 0.87 27.65 -5.59
C PRO A 134 0.91 26.92 -6.94
N PHE A 135 1.14 27.70 -8.00
CA PHE A 135 1.40 27.27 -9.37
C PHE A 135 2.41 28.22 -10.01
N ALA A 136 3.12 27.73 -11.02
CA ALA A 136 4.05 28.51 -11.82
C ALA A 136 3.50 28.67 -13.24
N VAL A 137 3.74 29.83 -13.86
CA VAL A 137 3.47 30.05 -15.28
C VAL A 137 4.80 29.92 -16.02
N THR A 138 4.86 29.06 -17.03
CA THR A 138 6.05 28.83 -17.87
C THR A 138 5.60 28.53 -19.30
N SER A 139 6.53 28.58 -20.25
CA SER A 139 6.24 28.16 -21.62
C SER A 139 6.55 26.68 -21.81
N GLU A 140 5.84 26.03 -22.73
CA GLU A 140 6.14 24.64 -23.10
C GLU A 140 7.61 24.49 -23.56
N ALA A 141 8.14 25.47 -24.29
CA ALA A 141 9.52 25.48 -24.76
C ALA A 141 10.55 25.51 -23.61
N GLU A 142 10.30 26.28 -22.55
CA GLU A 142 11.19 26.35 -21.38
C GLU A 142 11.19 25.04 -20.60
N LEU A 143 10.01 24.43 -20.46
CA LEU A 143 9.83 23.11 -19.85
C LEU A 143 10.56 22.02 -20.64
N GLN A 144 10.40 22.01 -21.98
CA GLN A 144 11.08 21.09 -22.89
C GLN A 144 12.61 21.31 -22.91
N ASN A 145 13.10 22.55 -22.81
CA ASN A 145 14.53 22.82 -22.73
C ASN A 145 15.17 22.24 -21.47
N THR A 146 14.41 22.13 -20.37
CA THR A 146 14.94 21.66 -19.09
C THR A 146 14.79 20.15 -18.92
N LEU A 147 13.63 19.59 -19.28
CA LEU A 147 13.33 18.17 -19.13
C LEU A 147 13.64 17.36 -20.40
N GLY A 148 13.92 18.04 -21.52
CA GLY A 148 14.25 17.40 -22.79
C GLY A 148 13.12 16.50 -23.30
N ASP A 149 13.52 15.30 -23.71
CA ASP A 149 12.62 14.32 -24.31
C ASP A 149 11.67 13.66 -23.30
N LEU A 150 11.82 13.93 -21.99
CA LEU A 150 10.96 13.41 -20.92
C LEU A 150 9.53 13.96 -20.96
N LEU A 151 9.25 14.96 -21.79
CA LEU A 151 7.92 15.52 -21.99
C LEU A 151 7.37 15.22 -23.39
N ARG A 152 8.04 14.37 -24.18
CA ARG A 152 7.56 14.05 -25.53
C ARG A 152 6.32 13.17 -25.46
N GLY A 153 5.20 13.79 -25.80
CA GLY A 153 3.91 13.14 -25.98
C GLY A 153 3.04 13.18 -24.74
N ASP A 154 1.89 12.52 -24.84
CA ASP A 154 0.79 12.65 -23.89
C ASP A 154 0.81 11.57 -22.80
N ARG A 155 2.00 11.20 -22.34
CA ARG A 155 2.20 10.09 -21.40
C ARG A 155 2.72 10.58 -20.07
N ILE A 156 2.15 10.03 -19.01
CA ILE A 156 2.68 10.21 -17.65
C ILE A 156 4.00 9.47 -17.56
N ILE A 157 5.03 10.17 -17.10
CA ILE A 157 6.39 9.64 -16.99
C ILE A 157 6.82 9.67 -15.54
N CYS A 158 7.25 8.52 -15.04
CA CYS A 158 7.84 8.37 -13.71
C CYS A 158 9.32 8.04 -13.89
N THR A 159 10.21 8.92 -13.42
CA THR A 159 11.65 8.77 -13.62
C THR A 159 12.44 9.38 -12.47
N THR A 160 13.67 8.91 -12.32
CA THR A 160 14.71 9.60 -11.55
C THR A 160 15.15 10.85 -12.31
N LEU A 161 15.29 11.96 -11.60
CA LEU A 161 15.71 13.26 -12.12
C LEU A 161 16.99 13.73 -11.42
N ARG A 162 17.84 14.44 -12.17
CA ARG A 162 19.07 15.04 -11.65
C ARG A 162 18.73 16.29 -10.84
N GLN A 163 19.64 16.72 -9.96
CA GLN A 163 19.47 17.95 -9.16
C GLN A 163 19.01 19.16 -9.98
N ARG A 164 19.54 19.36 -11.19
CA ARG A 164 19.15 20.49 -12.05
C ARG A 164 17.67 20.46 -12.42
N GLU A 165 17.16 19.31 -12.83
CA GLU A 165 15.76 19.11 -13.22
C GLU A 165 14.85 19.22 -12.00
N MET A 166 15.25 18.60 -10.87
CA MET A 166 14.52 18.69 -9.61
C MET A 166 14.43 20.12 -9.09
N LYS A 167 15.51 20.90 -9.15
CA LYS A 167 15.52 22.32 -8.73
C LYS A 167 14.65 23.22 -9.60
N PHE A 168 14.56 22.90 -10.90
CA PHE A 168 13.65 23.62 -11.80
C PHE A 168 12.19 23.31 -11.47
N LEU A 169 11.85 22.04 -11.25
CA LEU A 169 10.48 21.64 -10.92
C LEU A 169 10.05 22.06 -9.50
N PHE A 170 10.98 22.02 -8.56
CA PHE A 170 10.74 22.26 -7.13
C PHE A 170 11.80 23.23 -6.57
N PRO A 171 11.53 24.54 -6.62
CA PRO A 171 12.43 25.55 -6.06
C PRO A 171 12.59 25.34 -4.54
N GLY A 172 13.78 24.91 -4.12
CA GLY A 172 14.07 24.52 -2.74
C GLY A 172 14.60 23.08 -2.58
N PHE A 173 14.63 22.30 -3.67
CA PHE A 173 15.22 20.97 -3.64
C PHE A 173 16.75 21.01 -3.50
N ASP A 174 17.27 20.55 -2.35
CA ASP A 174 18.69 20.66 -2.01
C ASP A 174 19.47 19.34 -2.07
N ARG A 175 18.86 18.24 -2.55
CA ARG A 175 19.52 16.93 -2.68
C ARG A 175 20.21 16.75 -4.04
N SER A 176 21.02 15.70 -4.18
CA SER A 176 21.75 15.33 -5.41
C SER A 176 20.85 14.86 -6.53
N ASP A 177 19.81 14.11 -6.17
CA ASP A 177 18.92 13.40 -7.07
C ASP A 177 17.62 13.08 -6.31
N GLY A 178 16.57 12.89 -7.10
CA GLY A 178 15.25 12.52 -6.60
C GLY A 178 14.48 11.84 -7.71
N SER A 179 13.23 11.52 -7.44
CA SER A 179 12.34 10.99 -8.47
C SER A 179 11.12 11.86 -8.62
N ALA A 180 10.54 11.85 -9.81
CA ALA A 180 9.33 12.60 -10.09
C ALA A 180 8.37 11.85 -11.01
N ALA A 181 7.09 12.12 -10.82
CA ALA A 181 6.04 11.83 -11.80
C ALA A 181 5.65 13.13 -12.50
N LEU A 182 5.75 13.11 -13.83
CA LEU A 182 5.38 14.20 -14.72
C LEU A 182 4.05 13.85 -15.37
N ILE A 183 3.03 14.66 -15.12
CA ILE A 183 1.65 14.43 -15.58
C ILE A 183 1.28 15.58 -16.53
N PRO A 184 1.36 15.37 -17.85
CA PRO A 184 0.88 16.34 -18.83
C PRO A 184 -0.60 16.65 -18.61
N LEU A 185 -0.96 17.93 -18.68
CA LEU A 185 -2.33 18.40 -18.50
C LEU A 185 -2.83 18.97 -19.82
N HIS A 186 -3.66 18.18 -20.48
CA HIS A 186 -4.21 18.48 -21.80
C HIS A 186 -5.75 18.33 -21.75
N PHE A 187 -6.47 19.34 -22.24
CA PHE A 187 -7.91 19.26 -22.50
C PHE A 187 -8.29 20.39 -23.45
N ASN A 188 -8.70 20.05 -24.68
CA ASN A 188 -8.89 21.00 -25.79
C ASN A 188 -7.65 21.88 -26.06
N GLY A 189 -6.46 21.29 -25.90
CA GLY A 189 -5.16 21.95 -26.02
C GLY A 189 -4.27 21.68 -24.80
N GLU A 190 -3.02 22.10 -24.90
CA GLU A 190 -2.04 22.02 -23.81
C GLU A 190 -2.35 23.07 -22.75
N LEU A 191 -2.52 22.64 -21.50
CA LEU A 191 -2.83 23.51 -20.36
C LEU A 191 -1.64 23.66 -19.43
N GLY A 192 -0.82 22.62 -19.29
CA GLY A 192 0.34 22.66 -18.41
C GLY A 192 0.87 21.29 -18.01
N LEU A 193 1.51 21.24 -16.85
CA LEU A 193 2.12 20.04 -16.28
C LEU A 193 1.88 20.00 -14.77
N LEU A 194 1.44 18.86 -14.24
CA LEU A 194 1.53 18.57 -12.81
C LEU A 194 2.80 17.73 -12.55
N ALA A 195 3.72 18.29 -11.76
CA ALA A 195 4.93 17.60 -11.32
C ALA A 195 4.79 17.18 -9.86
N LEU A 196 5.00 15.89 -9.59
CA LEU A 196 5.03 15.31 -8.24
C LEU A 196 6.46 14.86 -7.95
N GLY A 197 7.03 15.30 -6.83
CA GLY A 197 8.42 15.05 -6.46
C GLY A 197 8.54 14.20 -5.20
N SER A 198 9.54 13.33 -5.19
CA SER A 198 9.99 12.58 -4.03
C SER A 198 11.48 12.77 -3.83
N HIS A 199 11.88 12.88 -2.58
CA HIS A 199 13.26 12.91 -2.15
C HIS A 199 13.95 11.54 -2.26
N ASP A 200 13.20 10.47 -2.48
CA ASP A 200 13.71 9.12 -2.75
C ASP A 200 13.84 8.91 -4.28
N PRO A 201 15.06 8.68 -4.81
CA PRO A 201 15.31 8.43 -6.23
C PRO A 201 14.57 7.21 -6.82
N ASN A 202 14.12 6.28 -5.98
CA ASN A 202 13.48 5.02 -6.40
C ASN A 202 11.95 5.01 -6.27
N TYR A 203 11.37 6.06 -5.66
CA TYR A 203 9.93 6.12 -5.40
C TYR A 203 9.11 6.16 -6.70
N PHE A 204 9.37 7.14 -7.57
CA PHE A 204 8.78 7.19 -8.91
C PHE A 204 9.70 6.48 -9.91
N ASN A 205 9.34 5.26 -10.27
CA ASN A 205 10.04 4.46 -11.25
C ASN A 205 9.14 4.05 -12.43
N SER A 206 9.74 3.52 -13.49
CA SER A 206 9.06 3.15 -14.73
C SER A 206 7.98 2.06 -14.57
N ASN A 207 8.02 1.30 -13.47
CA ASN A 207 7.09 0.20 -13.22
C ASN A 207 5.87 0.64 -12.39
N MET A 208 5.84 1.90 -11.95
CA MET A 208 4.74 2.44 -11.15
C MET A 208 3.46 2.55 -11.98
N ASP A 209 2.34 2.12 -11.40
CA ASP A 209 1.04 2.30 -12.04
C ASP A 209 0.66 3.79 -12.05
N THR A 210 0.36 4.30 -13.24
CA THR A 210 0.01 5.70 -13.49
C THR A 210 -1.50 5.91 -13.69
N THR A 211 -2.32 4.87 -13.53
CA THR A 211 -3.77 4.94 -13.76
C THR A 211 -4.44 6.01 -12.91
N PHE A 212 -4.07 6.11 -11.63
CA PHE A 212 -4.63 7.12 -10.74
C PHE A 212 -4.10 8.54 -11.04
N ALA A 213 -2.83 8.65 -11.39
CA ALA A 213 -2.25 9.92 -11.82
C ALA A 213 -2.96 10.44 -13.08
N ARG A 214 -3.32 9.54 -14.01
CA ARG A 214 -4.12 9.86 -15.21
C ARG A 214 -5.50 10.37 -14.85
N TYR A 215 -6.21 9.68 -13.94
CA TYR A 215 -7.52 10.13 -13.49
C TYR A 215 -7.49 11.53 -12.85
N VAL A 216 -6.49 11.81 -12.01
CA VAL A 216 -6.31 13.14 -11.41
C VAL A 216 -5.99 14.19 -12.48
N GLY A 217 -5.08 13.88 -13.40
CA GLY A 217 -4.74 14.74 -14.53
C GLY A 217 -5.97 15.07 -15.39
N ASP A 218 -6.80 14.08 -15.68
CA ASP A 218 -8.04 14.21 -16.44
C ASP A 218 -9.04 15.21 -15.81
N ILE A 219 -9.28 15.09 -14.49
CA ILE A 219 -10.17 16.00 -13.76
C ILE A 219 -9.56 17.39 -13.72
N LEU A 220 -8.27 17.47 -13.40
CA LEU A 220 -7.55 18.72 -13.25
C LEU A 220 -7.54 19.50 -14.57
N SER A 221 -7.22 18.87 -15.70
CA SER A 221 -7.23 19.50 -17.02
C SER A 221 -8.60 20.09 -17.37
N ARG A 222 -9.70 19.38 -17.08
CA ARG A 222 -11.07 19.88 -17.31
C ARG A 222 -11.39 21.11 -16.45
N ARG A 223 -10.97 21.11 -15.18
CA ARG A 223 -11.18 22.26 -14.29
C ARG A 223 -10.30 23.45 -14.66
N LEU A 224 -9.04 23.20 -15.00
CA LEU A 224 -8.11 24.23 -15.47
C LEU A 224 -8.61 24.89 -16.75
N PHE A 225 -9.11 24.13 -17.71
CA PHE A 225 -9.67 24.69 -18.95
C PHE A 225 -10.81 25.70 -18.68
N HIS A 226 -11.63 25.48 -17.65
CA HIS A 226 -12.70 26.41 -17.29
C HIS A 226 -12.17 27.73 -16.73
N PHE A 227 -11.10 27.69 -15.93
CA PHE A 227 -10.50 28.87 -15.32
C PHE A 227 -9.53 29.63 -16.24
N LEU A 228 -8.95 28.95 -17.24
CA LEU A 228 -8.00 29.51 -18.20
C LEU A 228 -8.66 29.95 -19.52
N LYS A 229 -9.98 30.03 -19.56
CA LYS A 229 -10.76 30.48 -20.73
C LYS A 229 -10.85 32.00 -20.78
#